data_AF-A0A1F6Q440-F1
#
_entry.id   AF-A0A1F6Q440-F1
#
_cell.length_a   1.000
_cell.length_b   1.000
_cell.length_c   1.000
_cell.angle_alpha   90.00
_cell.angle_beta   90.00
_cell.angle_gamma   90.00
#
_symmetry.space_group_name_H-M   'P 1'
#
loop_
_entity.id
_entity.type
_entity.pdbx_description
1 polymer ?
#
loop_
_entity_poly.entity_id
_entity_poly.type
_entity_poly.pdbx_seq_one_letter_code
_entity_poly.pdbx_strand_id
1 'polypeptide(L)'
;MLNKRQKRLIKALIRADSIKEACKKVKVPRITYYYWLKTPEFVEELDKTQQETFDQSIANMRNLFKSNNKNIGFKDAAKIIQNFGTFYGKK
;
A
#
# COMPACT_ATOMS: atom_id res chain seq x y z
N MET A 1 15.58 15.97 -16.78
CA MET A 1 16.15 15.36 -15.55
C MET A 1 15.57 16.05 -14.31
N LEU A 2 15.01 15.31 -13.34
CA LEU A 2 14.39 15.91 -12.15
C LEU A 2 15.43 16.37 -11.11
N ASN A 3 15.20 17.55 -10.54
CA ASN A 3 16.03 18.08 -9.45
C ASN A 3 15.66 17.48 -8.08
N LYS A 4 16.54 17.68 -7.09
CA LYS A 4 16.38 17.14 -5.73
C LYS A 4 15.09 17.60 -5.03
N ARG A 5 14.59 18.82 -5.32
CA ARG A 5 13.33 19.34 -4.73
C ARG A 5 12.11 18.65 -5.34
N GLN A 6 12.10 18.45 -6.65
CA GLN A 6 11.04 17.72 -7.36
C GLN A 6 10.95 16.28 -6.86
N LYS A 7 12.07 15.55 -6.78
CA LYS A 7 12.11 14.18 -6.25
C LYS A 7 11.59 14.09 -4.81
N ARG A 8 11.91 15.08 -3.97
CA ARG A 8 11.39 15.16 -2.60
C ARG A 8 9.88 15.39 -2.56
N LEU A 9 9.36 16.25 -3.43
CA LEU A 9 7.93 16.51 -3.51
C LEU A 9 7.17 15.27 -3.98
N ILE A 10 7.64 14.57 -5.01
CA ILE A 10 7.02 13.34 -5.51
C ILE A 10 6.90 12.31 -4.37
N LYS A 11 7.98 12.06 -3.63
CA LYS A 11 7.95 11.17 -2.45
C LYS A 11 6.99 11.64 -1.35
N ALA A 12 6.80 12.95 -1.20
CA ALA A 12 5.86 13.49 -0.23
C ALA A 12 4.41 13.34 -0.69
N LEU A 13 4.14 13.48 -1.99
CA LEU A 13 2.80 13.31 -2.59
C LEU A 13 2.27 11.89 -2.40
N ILE A 14 3.12 10.87 -2.51
CA ILE A 14 2.73 9.47 -2.28
C ILE A 14 2.25 9.20 -0.85
N ARG A 15 2.72 10.00 0.13
CA ARG A 15 2.51 9.74 1.56
C ARG A 15 1.53 10.71 2.24
N ALA A 16 1.09 11.75 1.53
CA ALA A 16 0.27 12.80 2.11
C ALA A 16 -1.18 12.60 1.73
N ASP A 17 -2.09 13.03 2.61
CA ASP A 17 -3.53 12.92 2.35
C ASP A 17 -4.01 14.00 1.36
N SER A 18 -3.18 15.03 1.12
CA SER A 18 -3.47 16.07 0.13
C SER A 18 -2.22 16.73 -0.45
N ILE A 19 -2.38 17.31 -1.65
CA ILE A 19 -1.34 18.13 -2.32
C ILE A 19 -0.86 19.28 -1.43
N LYS A 20 -1.79 19.94 -0.72
CA LYS A 20 -1.50 21.07 0.18
C LYS A 20 -0.53 20.63 1.29
N GLU A 21 -0.79 19.47 1.88
CA GLU A 21 0.04 18.92 2.94
C GLU A 21 1.42 18.49 2.41
N ALA A 22 1.46 17.78 1.28
CA ALA A 22 2.73 17.40 0.63
C ALA A 22 3.62 18.62 0.35
N CYS A 23 3.04 19.64 -0.28
CA CYS A 23 3.71 20.91 -0.58
C CYS A 23 4.24 21.60 0.69
N LYS A 24 3.41 21.66 1.75
CA LYS A 24 3.80 22.23 3.06
C LYS A 24 4.98 21.46 3.67
N LYS A 25 4.91 20.13 3.66
CA LYS A 25 5.93 19.23 4.26
C LYS A 25 7.31 19.39 3.63
N VAL A 26 7.38 19.61 2.32
CA VAL A 26 8.67 19.81 1.62
C VAL A 26 9.04 21.27 1.39
N LYS A 27 8.24 22.22 1.92
CA LYS A 27 8.44 23.66 1.74
C LYS A 27 8.51 24.05 0.25
N VAL A 28 7.53 23.56 -0.53
CA VAL A 28 7.33 23.91 -1.93
C VAL A 28 6.01 24.69 -2.05
N PRO A 29 6.01 25.89 -2.64
CA PRO A 29 4.76 26.61 -2.92
C PRO A 29 3.87 25.82 -3.88
N ARG A 30 2.55 25.84 -3.68
CA ARG A 30 1.59 25.14 -4.57
C ARG A 30 1.70 25.59 -6.02
N ILE A 31 1.95 26.87 -6.27
CA ILE A 31 2.16 27.41 -7.63
C ILE A 31 3.36 26.73 -8.34
N THR A 32 4.43 26.44 -7.60
CA THR A 32 5.60 25.73 -8.14
C THR A 32 5.26 24.30 -8.51
N TYR A 33 4.43 23.62 -7.72
CA TYR A 33 3.91 22.30 -8.08
C TYR A 33 3.08 22.34 -9.36
N TYR A 34 2.13 23.26 -9.49
CA TYR A 34 1.34 23.42 -10.71
C TYR A 34 2.17 23.80 -11.93
N TYR A 35 3.27 24.53 -11.73
CA TYR A 35 4.23 24.79 -12.80
C TYR A 35 4.94 23.50 -13.24
N TRP A 36 5.40 22.67 -12.30
CA TRP A 36 6.04 21.39 -12.61
C TRP A 36 5.09 20.37 -13.25
N LEU A 37 3.78 20.43 -13.00
CA LEU A 37 2.80 19.62 -13.72
C LEU A 37 2.74 19.91 -15.23
N LYS A 38 3.28 21.05 -15.68
CA LYS A 38 3.41 21.36 -17.11
C LYS A 38 4.67 20.77 -17.74
N THR A 39 5.55 20.18 -16.93
CA THR A 39 6.81 19.60 -17.36
C THR A 39 6.61 18.09 -17.54
N PRO A 40 6.70 17.54 -18.77
CA PRO A 40 6.45 16.13 -19.03
C PRO A 40 7.27 15.20 -18.16
N GLU A 41 8.55 15.49 -17.95
CA GLU A 41 9.44 14.63 -17.16
C GLU A 41 9.03 14.56 -15.68
N PHE A 42 8.40 15.61 -15.15
CA PHE A 42 7.90 15.59 -13.77
C PHE A 42 6.63 14.75 -13.66
N VAL A 43 5.74 14.85 -14.65
CA VAL A 43 4.49 14.08 -14.70
C VAL A 43 4.80 12.60 -14.86
N GLU A 44 5.67 12.24 -15.82
CA GLU A 44 6.08 10.85 -16.05
C GLU A 44 6.65 10.19 -14.79
N GLU A 45 7.54 10.88 -14.07
CA GLU A 45 8.13 10.34 -12.84
C GLU A 45 7.10 10.25 -11.70
N LEU A 46 6.15 11.20 -11.62
CA LEU A 46 5.07 11.15 -10.63
C LEU A 46 4.17 9.94 -10.88
N ASP A 47 3.73 9.76 -12.13
CA ASP A 47 2.86 8.65 -12.53
C ASP A 47 3.55 7.31 -12.33
N LYS A 48 4.82 7.21 -12.73
CA LYS A 48 5.65 6.02 -12.50
C LYS A 48 5.73 5.67 -11.02
N THR A 49 6.01 6.66 -10.16
CA THR A 49 6.13 6.43 -8.71
C THR A 49 4.78 6.00 -8.11
N GLN A 50 3.66 6.53 -8.60
CA GLN A 50 2.32 6.13 -8.18
C GLN A 50 2.03 4.67 -8.56
N GLN A 51 2.31 4.28 -9.80
CA GLN A 51 2.15 2.91 -10.28
C GLN A 51 3.01 1.93 -9.49
N GLU A 52 4.30 2.23 -9.32
CA GLU A 52 5.22 1.39 -8.53
C GLU A 52 4.74 1.19 -7.10
N THR A 53 4.22 2.24 -6.46
CA THR A 53 3.69 2.16 -5.10
C THR A 53 2.41 1.31 -5.06
N PHE A 54 1.51 1.50 -6.01
CA PHE A 54 0.27 0.74 -6.11
C PHE A 54 0.53 -0.76 -6.34
N ASP A 55 1.42 -1.09 -7.27
CA ASP A 55 1.80 -2.47 -7.57
C ASP A 55 2.42 -3.16 -6.34
N GLN A 56 3.27 -2.45 -5.60
CA GLN A 56 3.83 -2.94 -4.35
C GLN A 56 2.73 -3.19 -3.30
N SER A 57 1.75 -2.29 -3.19
CA SER A 57 0.61 -2.48 -2.29
C SER A 57 -0.21 -3.72 -2.64
N ILE A 58 -0.50 -3.95 -3.94
CA ILE A 58 -1.19 -5.17 -4.39
C ILE A 58 -0.36 -6.41 -4.12
N ALA A 59 0.94 -6.40 -4.42
CA ALA A 59 1.82 -7.54 -4.15
C ALA A 59 1.82 -7.89 -2.66
N ASN A 60 1.91 -6.88 -1.78
CA ASN A 60 1.86 -7.06 -0.33
C ASN A 60 0.51 -7.64 0.11
N MET A 61 -0.62 -7.11 -0.39
CA MET A 61 -1.95 -7.66 -0.10
C MET A 61 -2.06 -9.12 -0.54
N ARG A 62 -1.61 -9.44 -1.76
CA ARG A 62 -1.62 -10.82 -2.29
C ARG A 62 -0.81 -11.77 -1.40
N ASN A 63 0.33 -11.32 -0.90
CA ASN A 63 1.17 -12.09 0.01
C ASN A 63 0.50 -12.32 1.35
N LEU A 64 -0.17 -11.30 1.92
CA LEU A 64 -0.95 -11.43 3.15
C LEU A 64 -2.10 -12.44 2.99
N PHE A 65 -2.82 -12.41 1.87
CA PHE A 65 -3.88 -13.39 1.60
C PHE A 65 -3.32 -14.81 1.43
N LYS A 66 -2.17 -14.97 0.76
CA LYS A 66 -1.50 -16.27 0.63
C LYS A 66 -1.00 -16.82 1.97
N SER A 67 -0.45 -15.98 2.85
CA SER A 67 0.03 -16.42 4.17
C SER A 67 -1.12 -16.75 5.12
N ASN A 68 -2.21 -15.98 5.11
CA ASN A 68 -3.38 -16.25 5.94
C ASN A 68 -4.11 -17.53 5.53
N ASN A 69 -4.16 -17.87 4.24
CA ASN A 69 -4.74 -19.14 3.79
C ASN A 69 -3.95 -20.39 4.23
N LYS A 70 -2.68 -20.27 4.65
CA LYS A 70 -1.92 -21.39 5.22
C LYS A 70 -2.27 -21.68 6.69
N ASN A 71 -2.93 -20.76 7.40
CA ASN A 71 -3.26 -20.89 8.82
C ASN A 71 -4.73 -21.28 9.10
N ILE A 72 -5.60 -21.30 8.09
CA ILE A 72 -7.02 -21.71 8.23
C ILE A 72 -7.21 -23.19 7.80
N GLY A 73 -6.10 -23.90 7.51
CA GLY A 73 -6.12 -25.28 7.03
C GLY A 73 -6.01 -26.33 8.14
N PHE A 74 -7.07 -27.12 8.29
CA PHE A 74 -7.15 -28.44 8.97
C PHE A 74 -7.01 -28.53 10.49
N LYS A 75 -6.19 -27.73 11.16
CA LYS A 75 -5.96 -27.90 12.62
C LYS A 75 -7.17 -27.55 13.48
N ASP A 76 -7.93 -26.53 13.09
CA ASP A 76 -9.13 -26.12 13.83
C ASP A 76 -10.31 -27.06 13.57
N ALA A 77 -10.46 -27.57 12.35
CA ALA A 77 -11.50 -28.54 12.00
C ALA A 77 -11.33 -29.86 12.77
N ALA A 78 -10.10 -30.36 12.91
CA ALA A 78 -9.81 -31.57 13.68
C ALA A 78 -10.13 -31.40 15.18
N LYS A 79 -9.88 -30.22 15.75
CA LYS A 79 -10.19 -29.89 17.15
C LYS A 79 -11.70 -29.79 17.39
N ILE A 80 -12.44 -29.26 16.43
CA ILE A 80 -13.91 -29.23 16.44
C ILE A 80 -14.46 -30.67 16.39
N ILE A 81 -13.98 -31.52 15.48
CA ILE A 81 -14.44 -32.91 15.35
C ILE A 81 -14.14 -33.76 16.60
N GLN A 82 -12.97 -33.60 17.23
CA GLN A 82 -12.62 -34.30 18.47
C GLN A 82 -13.53 -33.93 19.65
N ASN A 83 -13.98 -32.67 19.73
CA ASN A 83 -14.90 -32.23 20.79
C ASN A 83 -16.34 -32.73 20.59
N PHE A 84 -16.76 -33.01 19.35
CA PHE A 84 -18.10 -33.58 19.08
C PHE A 84 -18.17 -35.10 19.30
N GLY A 85 -17.05 -35.82 19.10
CA GLY A 85 -16.98 -37.27 19.32
C GLY A 85 -17.13 -37.69 20.79
N THR A 86 -16.78 -36.82 21.74
CA THR A 86 -16.93 -37.09 23.19
C THR A 86 -18.34 -36.79 23.71
N PHE A 87 -19.15 -36.02 22.98
CA PHE A 87 -20.50 -35.63 23.41
C PHE A 87 -21.57 -36.71 23.17
N TYR A 88 -21.38 -37.58 22.17
CA TYR A 88 -22.31 -38.67 21.83
C TYR A 88 -21.84 -40.07 22.24
N GLY A 89 -20.69 -40.19 22.91
CA GLY A 89 -20.03 -41.46 23.25
C GLY A 89 -20.21 -41.96 24.69
N LYS A 90 -21.26 -41.57 25.40
CA LYS A 90 -21.60 -42.16 26.72
C LYS A 90 -23.11 -42.28 26.91
N LYS A 91 -23.66 -43.42 26.48
CA LYS A 91 -24.71 -44.14 27.20
C LYS A 91 -24.45 -45.63 27.06
#